data_AF-A0A2J6HY25-F1
#
_entry.id   AF-A0A2J6HY25-F1
#
_cell.length_a   1.000
_cell.length_b   1.000
_cell.length_c   1.000
_cell.angle_alpha   90.00
_cell.angle_beta   90.00
_cell.angle_gamma   90.00
#
_symmetry.space_group_name_H-M   'P 1'
#
loop_
_entity.id
_entity.type
_entity.pdbx_description
1 polymer ?
#
loop_
_entity_poly.entity_id
_entity_poly.type
_entity_poly.pdbx_seq_one_letter_code
_entity_poly.pdbx_strand_id
1 'polypeptide(L)'
;MTVKEAILKTLDDINGLTNYMDIYHHIVKKEYYDFKDAKTPTATISALLGDFIRNGDTRVKRIKESGGNYSYYLTKNEANIEIETL
;
A
#
# COMPACT_ATOMS: atom_id res chain seq x y z
N MET A 1 1.95 7.58 -14.44
CA MET A 1 2.58 6.90 -13.29
C MET A 1 2.58 5.40 -13.55
N THR A 2 3.52 4.66 -12.96
CA THR A 2 3.47 3.19 -12.85
C THR A 2 2.61 2.78 -11.65
N VAL A 3 2.24 1.49 -11.54
CA VAL A 3 1.51 0.99 -10.36
C VAL A 3 2.32 1.17 -9.08
N LYS A 4 3.65 0.98 -9.13
CA LYS A 4 4.54 1.20 -7.97
C LYS A 4 4.54 2.67 -7.52
N GLU A 5 4.60 3.60 -8.46
CA GLU A 5 4.49 5.04 -8.17
C GLU A 5 3.13 5.40 -7.59
N ALA A 6 2.05 4.81 -8.11
CA ALA A 6 0.69 5.02 -7.62
C ALA A 6 0.50 4.49 -6.19
N ILE A 7 1.09 3.34 -5.86
CA ILE A 7 1.12 2.80 -4.49
C ILE A 7 1.86 3.77 -3.56
N LEU A 8 3.07 4.21 -3.91
CA LEU A 8 3.86 5.11 -3.06
C LEU A 8 3.15 6.45 -2.85
N LYS A 9 2.56 7.03 -3.90
CA LYS A 9 1.77 8.25 -3.80
C LYS A 9 0.55 8.08 -2.89
N THR A 10 -0.14 6.95 -3.01
CA THR A 10 -1.33 6.63 -2.19
C THR A 10 -0.97 6.46 -0.71
N LEU A 11 0.11 5.74 -0.40
CA LEU A 11 0.59 5.60 0.97
C LEU A 11 0.98 6.98 1.57
N ASP A 12 1.48 7.88 0.73
CA ASP A 12 1.77 9.26 1.14
C ASP A 12 0.50 10.06 1.42
N ASP A 13 -0.51 9.98 0.54
CA ASP A 13 -1.78 10.70 0.70
C ASP A 13 -2.60 10.21 1.89
N ILE A 14 -2.57 8.91 2.17
CA ILE A 14 -3.24 8.33 3.33
C ILE A 14 -2.50 8.71 4.61
N ASN A 15 -1.17 8.81 4.57
CA ASN A 15 -0.33 9.19 5.70
C ASN A 15 -0.59 8.37 6.98
N GLY A 16 -0.97 7.10 6.83
CA GLY A 16 -1.39 6.22 7.91
C GLY A 16 -1.33 4.74 7.50
N LEU A 17 -1.77 3.86 8.40
CA LEU A 17 -1.91 2.43 8.09
C LEU A 17 -3.02 2.21 7.08
N THR A 18 -2.75 1.36 6.09
CA THR A 18 -3.72 0.99 5.07
C THR A 18 -3.43 -0.41 4.52
N ASN A 19 -4.38 -1.00 3.80
CA ASN A 19 -4.22 -2.31 3.18
C ASN A 19 -4.28 -2.21 1.65
N TYR A 20 -3.99 -3.32 0.97
CA TYR A 20 -3.95 -3.39 -0.49
C TYR A 20 -5.28 -3.00 -1.17
N MET A 21 -6.41 -3.24 -0.51
CA MET A 21 -7.74 -2.94 -1.04
C MET A 21 -8.02 -1.44 -1.00
N ASP A 22 -7.71 -0.79 0.12
CA ASP A 22 -7.87 0.65 0.27
C ASP A 22 -6.91 1.42 -0.64
N ILE A 23 -5.68 0.92 -0.81
CA ILE A 23 -4.74 1.46 -1.80
C ILE A 23 -5.33 1.39 -3.20
N TYR A 24 -5.89 0.24 -3.60
CA TYR A 24 -6.55 0.10 -4.91
C TYR A 24 -7.68 1.12 -5.09
N HIS A 25 -8.60 1.20 -4.13
CA HIS A 25 -9.73 2.12 -4.20
C HIS A 25 -9.27 3.58 -4.29
N HIS A 26 -8.23 3.95 -3.54
CA HIS A 26 -7.69 5.30 -3.57
C HIS A 26 -7.03 5.63 -4.92
N ILE A 27 -6.25 4.70 -5.49
CA ILE A 27 -5.64 4.87 -6.82
C ILE A 27 -6.70 5.12 -7.89
N VAL A 28 -7.78 4.32 -7.89
CA VAL A 28 -8.89 4.48 -8.84
C VAL A 28 -9.62 5.80 -8.59
N LYS A 29 -9.96 6.11 -7.33
CA LYS A 29 -10.68 7.33 -6.96
C LYS A 29 -9.91 8.61 -7.31
N LYS A 30 -8.58 8.59 -7.23
CA LYS A 30 -7.71 9.72 -7.54
C LYS A 30 -7.15 9.69 -8.96
N GLU A 31 -7.50 8.67 -9.73
CA GLU A 31 -7.03 8.48 -11.11
C GLU A 31 -5.50 8.46 -11.24
N TYR A 32 -4.79 7.95 -10.21
CA TYR A 32 -3.33 7.86 -10.22
C TYR A 32 -2.81 6.81 -11.21
N TYR A 33 -3.63 5.81 -11.51
CA TYR A 33 -3.32 4.78 -12.48
C TYR A 33 -4.61 4.19 -13.05
N ASP A 34 -4.69 4.08 -14.37
CA ASP A 34 -5.79 3.39 -15.07
C ASP A 34 -5.45 1.91 -15.25
N PHE A 35 -6.21 1.05 -14.56
CA PHE A 35 -6.05 -0.40 -14.65
C PHE A 35 -6.65 -1.01 -15.92
N LYS A 36 -7.40 -0.24 -16.73
CA LYS A 36 -8.05 -0.71 -17.96
C LYS A 36 -8.79 -2.04 -17.73
N ASP A 37 -8.61 -2.99 -18.65
CA ASP A 37 -9.22 -4.32 -18.60
C ASP A 37 -8.44 -5.32 -17.71
N ALA A 38 -7.64 -4.85 -16.74
CA ALA A 38 -6.92 -5.74 -15.83
C ALA A 38 -7.91 -6.60 -15.04
N LYS A 39 -7.70 -7.93 -15.08
CA LYS A 39 -8.62 -8.89 -14.44
C LYS A 39 -8.54 -8.89 -12.91
N THR A 40 -7.37 -8.60 -12.35
CA THR A 40 -7.08 -8.74 -10.90
C THR A 40 -6.19 -7.62 -10.36
N PRO A 41 -6.58 -6.34 -10.50
CA PRO A 41 -5.74 -5.19 -10.14
C PRO A 41 -5.36 -5.16 -8.64
N THR A 42 -6.25 -5.61 -7.76
CA THR A 42 -5.99 -5.70 -6.31
C THR A 42 -4.90 -6.73 -5.98
N ALA A 43 -4.87 -7.86 -6.71
CA ALA A 43 -3.83 -8.88 -6.57
C ALA A 43 -2.47 -8.35 -7.05
N THR A 44 -2.45 -7.54 -8.13
CA THR A 44 -1.25 -6.84 -8.58
C THR A 44 -0.71 -5.90 -7.51
N ILE A 45 -1.57 -5.11 -6.86
CA ILE A 45 -1.16 -4.23 -5.76
C ILE A 45 -0.59 -5.04 -4.59
N SER A 46 -1.28 -6.10 -4.17
CA SER A 46 -0.81 -6.98 -3.08
C SER A 46 0.57 -7.60 -3.39
N ALA A 47 0.77 -8.08 -4.62
CA ALA A 47 2.04 -8.63 -5.06
C ALA A 47 3.16 -7.58 -5.02
N LEU A 48 2.91 -6.36 -5.50
CA LEU A 48 3.87 -5.25 -5.52
C LEU A 48 4.20 -4.75 -4.10
N LEU A 49 3.22 -4.72 -3.20
CA LEU A 49 3.47 -4.47 -1.77
C LEU A 49 4.39 -5.54 -1.17
N GLY A 50 4.16 -6.80 -1.51
CA GLY A 50 5.07 -7.90 -1.16
C GLY A 50 6.48 -7.72 -1.75
N ASP A 51 6.59 -7.24 -2.99
CA ASP A 51 7.89 -6.98 -3.64
C ASP A 51 8.68 -5.87 -2.94
N PHE A 52 8.03 -4.78 -2.52
CA PHE A 52 8.71 -3.73 -1.74
C PHE A 52 9.39 -4.33 -0.50
N ILE A 53 8.68 -5.21 0.22
CA ILE A 53 9.21 -5.84 1.43
C ILE A 53 10.30 -6.88 1.10
N ARG A 54 10.07 -7.78 0.14
CA ARG A 54 11.04 -8.84 -0.22
C ARG A 54 12.34 -8.28 -0.79
N ASN A 55 12.27 -7.15 -1.51
CA ASN A 55 13.44 -6.51 -2.09
C ASN A 55 14.11 -5.51 -1.12
N GLY A 56 13.64 -5.39 0.12
CA GLY A 56 14.25 -4.51 1.12
C GLY A 56 14.08 -3.02 0.82
N ASP A 57 13.01 -2.61 0.12
CA ASP A 57 12.73 -1.20 -0.12
C ASP A 57 12.35 -0.51 1.20
N THR A 58 13.28 0.29 1.73
CA THR A 58 13.15 0.91 3.06
C THR A 58 12.10 2.01 3.12
N ARG A 59 11.51 2.41 1.99
CA ARG A 59 10.46 3.43 1.96
C ARG A 59 9.12 2.89 2.43
N VAL A 60 8.87 1.59 2.33
CA VAL A 60 7.60 0.95 2.69
C VAL A 60 7.84 -0.04 3.82
N LYS A 61 7.03 0.07 4.87
CA LYS A 61 6.97 -0.90 5.97
C LYS A 61 5.59 -1.55 6.03
N ARG A 62 5.51 -2.66 6.76
CA ARG A 62 4.24 -3.35 7.03
C ARG A 62 4.13 -3.77 8.49
N ILE A 63 2.89 -3.85 8.97
CA ILE A 63 2.52 -4.45 10.27
C ILE A 63 1.70 -5.70 9.97
N LYS A 64 2.01 -6.80 10.66
CA LYS A 64 1.21 -8.02 10.57
C LYS A 64 -0.03 -7.85 11.44
N GLU A 65 -1.20 -8.05 10.86
CA GLU A 65 -2.47 -8.01 11.56
C GLU A 65 -2.94 -9.42 11.96
N SER A 66 -4.00 -9.48 12.76
CA SER A 66 -4.69 -10.73 13.06
C SER A 66 -5.25 -11.37 11.78
N GLY A 67 -5.28 -12.71 11.74
CA GLY A 67 -5.75 -13.45 10.57
C GLY A 67 -4.79 -13.52 9.38
N GLY A 68 -3.54 -13.05 9.52
CA GLY A 68 -2.51 -13.18 8.47
C GLY A 68 -2.51 -12.07 7.42
N ASN A 69 -3.30 -11.02 7.64
CA ASN A 69 -3.30 -9.80 6.83
C ASN A 69 -2.12 -8.89 7.19
N TYR A 70 -1.89 -7.89 6.34
CA TYR A 70 -0.87 -6.88 6.55
C TYR A 70 -1.42 -5.49 6.25
N SER A 71 -1.09 -4.55 7.14
CA SER A 71 -1.18 -3.12 6.88
C SER A 71 0.17 -2.57 6.46
N TYR A 72 0.16 -1.53 5.63
CA TYR A 72 1.31 -0.92 4.98
C TYR A 72 1.31 0.59 5.19
N TYR A 73 2.49 1.19 5.21
CA TYR A 73 2.68 2.63 5.37
C TYR A 73 4.06 3.05 4.83
N LEU A 74 4.26 4.36 4.62
CA LEU A 74 5.59 4.89 4.31
C LEU A 74 6.41 5.06 5.59
N THR A 75 7.65 4.59 5.58
CA THR A 75 8.56 4.68 6.73
C THR A 75 8.76 6.10 7.24
N LYS A 76 8.73 7.11 6.35
CA LYS A 76 8.83 8.52 6.75
C LYS A 76 7.67 8.99 7.65
N ASN A 77 6.55 8.28 7.63
CA ASN A 77 5.35 8.58 8.41
C ASN A 77 5.24 7.68 9.65
N GLU A 78 6.25 6.85 9.95
CA GLU A 78 6.23 5.88 11.06
C GLU A 78 5.93 6.53 12.41
N ALA A 79 6.46 7.74 12.66
CA ALA A 79 6.22 8.49 13.89
C ALA A 79 4.74 8.90 14.08
N ASN A 80 3.95 8.94 13.00
CA ASN A 80 2.53 9.28 13.02
C ASN A 80 1.63 8.03 13.07
N ILE A 81 2.21 6.83 13.02
CA ILE A 81 1.46 5.60 13.11
C ILE A 81 1.18 5.33 14.59
N GLU A 82 -0.06 5.59 15.00
CA GLU A 82 -0.57 5.07 16.27
C GLU A 82 -0.66 3.55 16.15
N ILE A 83 0.34 2.85 16.69
CA ILE A 83 0.24 1.41 16.92
C ILE A 83 -0.65 1.25 18.15
N GLU A 84 -1.97 1.37 17.97
CA GLU A 84 -2.88 0.77 18.94
C GLU A 84 -2.51 -0.72 18.99
N THR A 85 -2.14 -1.18 20.18
CA THR A 85 -1.81 -2.58 20.42
C THR A 85 -3.02 -3.43 20.08
N LEU A 86 -3.01 -4.02 18.88
CA LEU A 86 -3.97 -5.02 18.39
C LEU A 86 -3.97 -6.28 19.27
#